data_AF-A0A925E8M2-F1
#
_entry.id   AF-A0A925E8M2-F1
#
_cell.length_a   1.000
_cell.length_b   1.000
_cell.length_c   1.000
_cell.angle_alpha   90.00
_cell.angle_beta   90.00
_cell.angle_gamma   90.00
#
_symmetry.space_group_name_H-M   'P 1'
#
loop_
_entity.id
_entity.type
_entity.pdbx_description
1 polymer ?
#
loop_
_entity_poly.entity_id
_entity_poly.type
_entity_poly.pdbx_seq_one_letter_code
_entity_poly.pdbx_strand_id
1 'polypeptide(L)'
;MNALIFLIDRTAIGLYILIAVAVVWYGRRWLAARYAFRATQFELERDLARYQIANAMTAVVLLAELGLIISGIQRVVAPTMQEQLAEADLLVE
;
A
#
# COMPACT_ATOMS: atom_id res chain seq x y z
N MET A 1 21.27 1.33 -2.98
CA MET A 1 20.01 2.01 -3.37
C MET A 1 19.45 1.46 -4.67
N ASN A 2 20.26 1.33 -5.73
CA ASN A 2 19.84 0.71 -7.00
C ASN A 2 19.23 -0.70 -6.83
N ALA A 3 19.89 -1.58 -6.07
CA ALA A 3 19.40 -2.94 -5.84
C ALA A 3 18.00 -3.02 -5.21
N LEU A 4 17.64 -2.05 -4.35
CA LEU A 4 16.30 -1.97 -3.75
C LEU A 4 15.24 -1.58 -4.78
N ILE A 5 15.55 -0.63 -5.66
CA ILE A 5 14.65 -0.16 -6.72
C ILE A 5 14.42 -1.28 -7.74
N PHE A 6 15.48 -1.97 -8.18
CA PHE A 6 15.37 -3.13 -9.05
C PHE A 6 14.62 -4.31 -8.41
N LEU A 7 14.77 -4.52 -7.10
CA LEU A 7 13.99 -5.53 -6.37
C LEU A 7 12.51 -5.18 -6.38
N ILE A 8 12.16 -3.92 -6.09
CA ILE A 8 10.78 -3.43 -6.11
C ILE A 8 10.20 -3.58 -7.52
N ASP A 9 10.92 -3.17 -8.56
CA ASP A 9 10.45 -3.27 -9.94
C ASP A 9 10.20 -4.73 -10.36
N ARG A 10 11.14 -5.63 -10.04
CA ARG A 10 11.01 -7.06 -10.33
C ARG A 10 9.85 -7.73 -9.57
N THR A 11 9.57 -7.28 -8.35
CA THR A 11 8.55 -7.89 -7.47
C THR A 11 7.23 -7.13 -7.44
N ALA A 12 7.10 -6.06 -8.22
CA ALA A 12 6.00 -5.12 -8.15
C ALA A 12 4.63 -5.79 -8.31
N ILE A 13 4.51 -6.77 -9.21
CA ILE A 13 3.25 -7.50 -9.39
C ILE A 13 2.82 -8.24 -8.12
N GLY A 14 3.77 -8.84 -7.41
CA GLY A 14 3.53 -9.50 -6.13
C GLY A 14 3.13 -8.49 -5.05
N LEU A 15 3.78 -7.32 -5.02
CA LEU A 15 3.43 -6.24 -4.08
C LEU A 15 2.01 -5.72 -4.33
N TYR A 16 1.60 -5.52 -5.59
CA TYR A 16 0.24 -5.11 -5.92
C TYR A 16 -0.80 -6.15 -5.51
N ILE A 17 -0.52 -7.45 -5.71
CA ILE A 17 -1.41 -8.52 -5.27
C ILE A 17 -1.54 -8.50 -3.74
N LEU A 18 -0.43 -8.38 -3.01
CA LEU A 18 -0.46 -8.30 -1.54
C LEU A 18 -1.25 -7.08 -1.05
N ILE A 19 -1.06 -5.92 -1.69
CA ILE A 19 -1.83 -4.71 -1.38
C ILE A 19 -3.31 -4.94 -1.65
N ALA A 20 -3.67 -5.52 -2.79
CA ALA A 20 -5.07 -5.80 -3.13
C ALA A 20 -5.73 -6.73 -2.10
N VAL A 21 -5.04 -7.81 -1.70
CA VAL A 21 -5.52 -8.74 -0.66
C VAL A 21 -5.69 -8.01 0.67
N ALA A 22 -4.71 -7.19 1.07
CA ALA A 22 -4.79 -6.43 2.32
C ALA A 22 -5.94 -5.42 2.30
N VAL A 23 -6.16 -4.71 1.20
CA VAL A 23 -7.28 -3.76 1.03
C VAL A 23 -8.62 -4.49 1.17
N VAL A 24 -8.79 -5.64 0.53
CA VAL A 24 -10.01 -6.45 0.67
C VAL A 24 -10.20 -6.91 2.12
N TRP A 25 -9.14 -7.35 2.79
CA TRP A 25 -9.21 -7.79 4.18
C TRP A 25 -9.63 -6.66 5.13
N TYR A 26 -8.95 -5.50 5.06
CA TYR A 26 -9.29 -4.35 5.89
C TYR A 26 -10.66 -3.75 5.53
N GLY A 27 -11.05 -3.78 4.26
CA GLY A 27 -12.40 -3.41 3.82
C GLY A 27 -13.48 -4.28 4.45
N ARG A 28 -13.28 -5.62 4.50
CA ARG A 28 -14.19 -6.53 5.20
C ARG A 28 -14.23 -6.25 6.70
N ARG A 29 -13.07 -6.00 7.33
CA ARG A 29 -12.98 -5.68 8.76
C ARG A 29 -13.70 -4.37 9.09
N TRP A 30 -13.59 -3.38 8.23
CA TRP A 30 -14.29 -2.11 8.36
C TRP A 30 -15.82 -2.28 8.27
N LEU A 31 -16.32 -3.03 7.29
CA LEU A 31 -17.75 -3.34 7.17
C LEU A 31 -18.28 -4.07 8.42
N ALA A 32 -17.54 -5.05 8.92
CA ALA A 32 -17.89 -5.77 10.15
C ALA A 32 -17.94 -4.84 11.37
N ALA A 33 -16.96 -3.94 11.53
CA ALA A 33 -16.93 -2.98 12.63
C ALA A 33 -18.07 -1.96 12.54
N ARG A 34 -18.47 -1.53 11.33
CA ARG A 34 -19.65 -0.68 11.12
C ARG A 34 -20.96 -1.38 11.47
N TYR A 35 -21.07 -2.66 11.16
CA TYR A 35 -22.23 -3.46 11.55
C TYR A 35 -22.31 -3.56 13.08
N ALA A 36 -21.20 -3.93 13.74
CA ALA A 36 -21.13 -4.02 15.19
C ALA A 36 -21.52 -2.68 15.86
N PHE A 37 -20.95 -1.57 15.40
CA PHE A 37 -21.27 -0.22 15.91
C PHE A 37 -22.77 0.11 15.87
N ARG A 38 -23.51 -0.39 14.86
CA ARG A 38 -24.96 -0.16 14.73
C ARG A 38 -25.81 -1.14 15.53
N ALA A 39 -25.29 -2.34 15.79
CA ALA A 39 -26.04 -3.41 16.45
C ALA A 39 -25.95 -3.32 17.99
N THR A 40 -24.85 -2.82 18.53
CA THR A 40 -24.58 -2.83 19.98
C THR A 40 -25.28 -1.68 20.70
N GLN A 41 -25.95 -1.99 21.81
CA GLN A 41 -26.62 -1.00 22.68
C GLN A 41 -25.70 -0.50 23.81
N PHE A 42 -24.63 -1.25 24.11
CA PHE A 42 -23.67 -0.91 25.17
C PHE A 42 -22.62 0.08 24.68
N GLU A 43 -22.32 1.09 25.50
CA GLU A 43 -21.44 2.20 25.13
C GLU A 43 -19.99 1.77 24.92
N LEU A 44 -19.49 0.86 25.78
CA LEU A 44 -18.13 0.30 25.67
C LEU A 44 -17.89 -0.43 24.35
N GLU A 45 -18.85 -1.28 23.95
CA GLU A 45 -18.76 -2.02 22.68
C GLU A 45 -18.80 -1.08 21.49
N ARG A 46 -19.61 -0.01 21.59
CA ARG A 46 -19.73 1.01 20.57
C ARG A 46 -18.42 1.79 20.39
N ASP A 47 -17.73 2.13 21.47
CA ASP A 47 -16.43 2.80 21.42
C ASP A 47 -15.34 1.89 20.84
N LEU A 48 -15.33 0.61 21.24
CA LEU A 48 -14.44 -0.39 20.65
C LEU A 48 -14.68 -0.53 19.14
N ALA A 49 -15.95 -0.60 18.70
CA ALA A 49 -16.30 -0.67 17.29
C ALA A 49 -15.87 0.60 16.54
N ARG A 50 -16.02 1.79 17.14
CA ARG A 50 -15.55 3.06 16.58
C ARG A 50 -14.03 3.07 16.37
N TYR A 51 -13.27 2.58 17.35
CA TYR A 51 -11.81 2.45 17.23
C TYR A 51 -11.42 1.48 16.10
N GLN A 52 -12.12 0.34 15.99
CA GLN A 52 -11.87 -0.62 14.92
C GLN A 52 -12.19 -0.07 13.53
N ILE A 53 -13.26 0.72 13.39
CA ILE A 53 -13.59 1.44 12.15
C ILE A 53 -12.45 2.38 11.76
N ALA A 54 -12.00 3.22 12.69
CA ALA A 54 -10.92 4.17 12.45
C ALA A 54 -9.62 3.46 12.05
N ASN A 55 -9.22 2.44 12.80
CA ASN A 55 -8.00 1.69 12.53
C ASN A 55 -8.04 0.98 11.16
N ALA A 56 -9.17 0.39 10.79
CA ALA A 56 -9.34 -0.25 9.48
C ALA A 56 -9.25 0.78 8.34
N MET A 57 -9.81 1.98 8.53
CA MET A 57 -9.67 3.08 7.55
C MET A 57 -8.23 3.56 7.43
N THR A 58 -7.53 3.77 8.54
CA THR A 58 -6.12 4.16 8.55
C THR A 58 -5.29 3.13 7.78
N ALA A 59 -5.50 1.83 8.02
CA ALA A 59 -4.81 0.78 7.28
C ALA A 59 -5.07 0.85 5.76
N VAL A 60 -6.31 1.09 5.33
CA VAL A 60 -6.64 1.24 3.91
C VAL A 60 -5.93 2.45 3.29
N VAL A 61 -5.87 3.59 4.00
CA VAL A 61 -5.16 4.79 3.52
C VAL A 61 -3.66 4.50 3.37
N LEU A 62 -3.03 3.90 4.36
CA LEU A 62 -1.61 3.54 4.31
C LEU A 62 -1.30 2.55 3.16
N LEU A 63 -2.19 1.59 2.91
CA LEU A 63 -2.06 0.67 1.78
C LEU A 63 -2.18 1.39 0.43
N ALA A 64 -3.05 2.39 0.33
CA ALA A 64 -3.17 3.22 -0.87
C ALA A 64 -1.90 4.05 -1.10
N GLU A 65 -1.37 4.68 -0.05
CA GLU A 65 -0.08 5.42 -0.12
C GLU A 65 1.07 4.50 -0.54
N LEU A 66 1.16 3.29 0.02
CA LEU A 66 2.16 2.31 -0.39
C LEU A 66 2.04 1.95 -1.88
N GLY A 67 0.81 1.73 -2.36
CA GLY A 67 0.55 1.46 -3.78
C GLY A 67 0.97 2.63 -4.69
N LEU A 68 0.72 3.86 -4.25
CA LEU A 68 1.15 5.07 -4.96
C LEU A 68 2.67 5.19 -4.99
N ILE A 69 3.36 4.91 -3.89
CA ILE A 69 4.83 4.92 -3.82
C ILE A 69 5.41 3.90 -4.80
N ILE A 70 4.92 2.66 -4.80
CA ILE A 70 5.40 1.62 -5.72
C ILE A 70 5.15 2.05 -7.18
N SER A 71 3.95 2.56 -7.48
CA SER A 71 3.64 3.08 -8.82
C SER A 71 4.54 4.23 -9.24
N GLY A 72 4.87 5.15 -8.32
CA GLY A 72 5.80 6.25 -8.59
C GLY A 72 7.22 5.74 -8.88
N ILE A 73 7.69 4.75 -8.12
CA ILE A 73 9.00 4.13 -8.35
C ILE A 73 9.05 3.50 -9.74
N GLN A 74 8.05 2.71 -10.13
CA GLN A 74 8.07 2.02 -11.44
C GLN A 74 7.98 2.97 -12.63
N ARG A 75 7.18 4.04 -12.52
CA ARG A 75 6.89 4.93 -13.67
C ARG A 75 7.89 6.07 -13.83
N VAL A 76 8.54 6.48 -12.74
CA VAL A 76 9.42 7.65 -12.74
C VAL A 76 10.83 7.26 -12.38
N VAL A 77 11.03 6.59 -11.25
CA VAL A 77 12.39 6.35 -10.72
C VAL A 77 13.12 5.28 -11.54
N ALA A 78 12.49 4.12 -11.77
CA ALA A 78 13.09 3.02 -12.51
C ALA A 78 13.58 3.41 -13.92
N PRO A 79 12.77 4.04 -14.80
CA PRO A 79 13.24 4.44 -16.12
C PRO A 79 14.34 5.50 -16.07
N THR A 80 14.21 6.51 -15.19
CA THR A 80 15.24 7.55 -15.03
C THR A 80 16.60 6.96 -14.64
N MET A 81 16.62 5.93 -13.79
CA MET A 81 17.88 5.26 -13.42
C MET A 81 18.45 4.41 -14.55
N GLN A 82 17.61 3.82 -15.41
CA GLN A 82 18.07 3.08 -16.59
C GLN A 82 18.72 4.02 -17.60
N GLU A 83 18.13 5.19 -17.83
CA GLU A 83 18.67 6.23 -18.71
C GLU A 83 20.04 6.74 -18.22
N GLN A 84 20.15 7.04 -16.91
CA GLN A 84 21.42 7.50 -16.32
C GLN A 84 22.53 6.44 -16.39
N LEU A 85 22.20 5.16 -16.22
CA LEU A 85 23.18 4.07 -16.36
C LEU A 85 23.64 3.94 -17.81
N ALA A 86 22.72 4.02 -18.77
CA ALA A 86 23.07 3.97 -20.19
C ALA A 86 23.95 5.15 -20.61
N GLU A 87 23.67 6.37 -20.13
CA GLU A 87 24.50 7.55 -20.39
C GLU A 87 25.91 7.40 -19.79
N ALA A 88 26.02 6.87 -18.57
CA ALA A 88 27.30 6.62 -17.93
C ALA A 88 28.16 5.61 -18.70
N ASP A 89 27.56 4.54 -19.23
CA ASP A 89 28.27 3.54 -20.03
C ASP A 89 28.85 4.15 -21.33
N LEU A 90 28.11 5.08 -21.96
CA LEU A 90 28.57 5.77 -23.18
C LEU A 90 29.75 6.74 -22.97
N LEU A 91 30.01 7.16 -21.73
CA LEU A 91 31.14 8.05 -21.40
C LEU A 91 32.43 7.29 -21.05
N VAL A 92 32.34 5.96 -20.92
CA VAL A 92 33.47 5.08 -20.56
C VAL A 92 34.08 4.41 -21.80
N GLU A 93 33.35 4.30 -22.91
CA GLU A 93 33.89 3.91 -24.24
C GLU A 93 34.55 5.09 -24.98
#